data_AF-A0A0Q4Q9A5-F1
#
_entry.id   AF-A0A0Q4Q9A5-F1
#
_cell.length_a   1.000
_cell.length_b   1.000
_cell.length_c   1.000
_cell.angle_alpha   90.00
_cell.angle_beta   90.00
_cell.angle_gamma   90.00
#
_symmetry.space_group_name_H-M   'P 1'
#
loop_
_entity.id
_entity.type
_entity.pdbx_description
1 polymer ?
#
loop_
_entity_poly.entity_id
_entity_poly.type
_entity_poly.pdbx_seq_one_letter_code
_entity_poly.pdbx_strand_id
1 'polypeptide(L)' 'MKAEKFLEKLEEFEQQAYNEGIGMDWLADIGEGLKFYVRDCIKQGKSVSMDGFICKIEQMAKEKL' A
#
# COMPACT_ATOMS: atom_id res chain seq x y z
N MET A 1 13.23 -3.52 6.06
CA MET A 1 13.35 -3.62 4.59
C MET A 1 14.46 -2.70 4.05
N LYS A 2 15.11 -3.04 2.93
CA LYS A 2 16.04 -2.14 2.20
C LYS A 2 15.27 -1.32 1.15
N ALA A 3 15.76 -0.14 0.78
CA ALA A 3 15.08 0.77 -0.13
C ALA A 3 14.79 0.15 -1.51
N GLU A 4 15.71 -0.65 -2.03
CA GLU A 4 15.60 -1.29 -3.35
C GLU A 4 14.44 -2.29 -3.40
N LYS A 5 14.26 -3.09 -2.35
CA LYS A 5 13.14 -4.03 -2.24
C LYS A 5 11.79 -3.33 -2.10
N PHE A 6 11.81 -2.12 -1.52
CA PHE A 6 10.60 -1.31 -1.37
C PHE A 6 10.19 -0.70 -2.71
N LEU A 7 11.15 -0.19 -3.49
CA LEU A 7 10.92 0.32 -4.83
C LEU A 7 10.35 -0.77 -5.75
N GLU A 8 10.95 -1.95 -5.76
CA GLU A 8 10.48 -3.11 -6.52
C GLU A 8 9.00 -3.43 -6.22
N LYS A 9 8.60 -3.40 -4.94
CA LYS A 9 7.19 -3.62 -4.57
C LYS A 9 6.26 -2.51 -5.03
N LEU A 10 6.68 -1.26 -4.97
CA LEU A 10 5.87 -0.15 -5.49
C LEU A 10 5.67 -0.27 -7.00
N GLU A 11 6.72 -0.60 -7.75
CA GLU A 11 6.63 -0.82 -9.21
C GLU A 11 5.71 -2.00 -9.56
N GLU A 12 5.71 -3.09 -8.78
CA GLU A 12 4.76 -4.19 -8.97
C GLU A 12 3.31 -3.75 -8.79
N PHE A 13 3.02 -2.98 -7.73
CA PHE A 13 1.69 -2.41 -7.51
C PHE A 13 1.29 -1.43 -8.63
N GLU A 14 2.26 -0.73 -9.23
CA GLU A 14 2.04 0.16 -10.39
C GLU A 14 1.54 -0.59 -11.57
N GLN A 15 2.29 -1.62 -11.92
CA GLN A 15 2.02 -2.38 -13.11
C GLN A 15 0.70 -3.11 -12.99
N GLN A 16 0.35 -3.62 -11.79
CA GLN A 16 -0.96 -4.21 -11.53
C GLN A 16 -2.09 -3.19 -11.70
N ALA A 17 -1.97 -2.00 -11.10
CA ALA A 17 -2.99 -0.96 -11.22
C ALA A 17 -3.21 -0.50 -12.67
N TYR A 18 -2.14 -0.42 -13.47
CA TYR A 18 -2.23 -0.16 -14.91
C TYR A 18 -2.89 -1.31 -15.68
N ASN A 19 -2.49 -2.55 -15.43
CA ASN A 19 -2.98 -3.71 -16.16
C ASN A 19 -4.47 -3.99 -15.91
N GLU A 20 -4.95 -3.73 -14.69
CA GLU A 20 -6.34 -3.99 -14.29
C GLU A 20 -7.27 -2.81 -14.61
N GLY A 21 -6.75 -1.69 -15.15
CA GLY A 21 -7.55 -0.50 -15.44
C GLY A 21 -8.12 0.18 -14.18
N ILE A 22 -7.61 -0.18 -13.01
CA ILE A 22 -8.05 0.30 -11.70
C ILE A 22 -7.49 1.72 -11.43
N GLY A 23 -6.40 2.10 -12.11
CA GLY A 23 -5.61 3.29 -11.83
C GLY A 23 -5.95 4.53 -12.66
N MET A 24 -7.07 5.20 -12.39
CA MET A 24 -7.12 6.63 -12.73
C MET A 24 -6.40 7.50 -11.69
N ASP A 25 -6.19 7.01 -10.47
CA ASP A 25 -5.40 7.73 -9.46
C ASP A 25 -4.77 6.82 -8.39
N TRP A 26 -3.93 5.87 -8.82
CA TRP A 26 -3.29 4.91 -7.91
C TRP A 26 -2.46 5.58 -6.79
N LEU A 27 -1.85 6.75 -7.06
CA LEU A 27 -1.18 7.54 -6.03
C LEU A 27 -2.13 8.00 -4.91
N ALA A 28 -3.37 8.38 -5.26
CA ALA A 28 -4.39 8.73 -4.28
C ALA A 28 -4.75 7.51 -3.42
N ASP A 29 -4.94 6.34 -4.03
CA ASP A 29 -5.24 5.09 -3.31
C ASP A 29 -4.12 4.70 -2.33
N ILE A 30 -2.86 4.77 -2.74
CA ILE A 30 -1.71 4.49 -1.86
C ILE A 30 -1.64 5.50 -0.71
N GLY A 31 -1.87 6.78 -1.01
CA GLY A 31 -1.93 7.84 -0.01
C GLY A 31 -3.06 7.62 1.01
N GLU A 32 -4.23 7.17 0.57
CA GLU A 32 -5.34 6.79 1.45
C GLU A 32 -5.04 5.53 2.25
N GLY A 33 -4.44 4.52 1.62
CA GLY A 33 -3.96 3.31 2.29
C GLY A 33 -3.01 3.62 3.44
N LEU A 34 -2.05 4.52 3.22
CA LEU A 34 -1.11 4.95 4.26
C LEU A 34 -1.84 5.67 5.41
N LYS A 35 -2.76 6.60 5.10
CA LYS A 35 -3.57 7.29 6.12
C LYS A 35 -4.38 6.29 6.97
N PHE A 36 -5.00 5.28 6.36
CA PHE A 36 -5.77 4.28 7.09
C PHE A 36 -4.89 3.37 7.94
N TYR A 37 -3.75 2.92 7.41
CA TYR A 37 -2.77 2.16 8.17
C TYR A 37 -2.28 2.92 9.40
N VAL A 38 -1.90 4.20 9.25
CA VAL A 38 -1.47 5.04 10.38
C VAL A 38 -2.57 5.17 11.43
N ARG A 39 -3.82 5.37 11.02
CA ARG A 39 -4.98 5.42 11.93
C ARG A 39 -5.16 4.11 12.70
N ASP A 40 -4.96 2.98 12.04
CA ASP A 40 -5.08 1.65 12.66
C ASP A 40 -3.95 1.38 13.66
N CYS A 41 -2.72 1.74 13.31
CA CYS A 41 -1.57 1.75 14.24
C CYS A 41 -1.86 2.56 15.51
N ILE A 42 -2.40 3.78 15.36
CA ILE A 42 -2.78 4.63 16.50
C ILE A 42 -3.82 3.93 17.39
N LYS A 43 -4.89 3.38 16.78
CA LYS A 43 -5.95 2.68 17.53
C LYS A 43 -5.43 1.46 18.29
N GLN A 44 -4.44 0.77 17.75
CA GLN A 44 -3.84 -0.43 18.34
C GLN A 44 -2.65 -0.14 19.27
N GLY A 45 -2.24 1.13 19.42
CA GLY A 45 -1.03 1.48 20.17
C GLY A 45 0.27 0.94 19.56
N LYS A 46 0.29 0.70 18.25
CA LYS A 46 1.44 0.16 17.50
C LYS A 46 2.19 1.27 16.78
N SER A 47 3.51 1.11 16.65
CA SER A 47 4.33 1.97 15.78
C SER A 47 4.09 1.64 14.31
N VAL A 48 4.23 2.65 13.45
CA VAL A 48 4.25 2.46 12.00
C VAL A 48 5.56 1.82 11.55
N SER A 49 5.44 0.86 10.64
CA SER A 49 6.56 0.25 9.92
C SER A 49 6.26 0.13 8.43
N MET A 50 7.31 0.09 7.61
CA MET A 50 7.17 -0.14 6.17
C MET A 50 6.57 -1.50 5.86
N ASP A 51 6.93 -2.54 6.62
CA ASP A 51 6.39 -3.89 6.42
C ASP A 51 4.88 -3.91 6.65
N GLY A 52 4.38 -3.22 7.68
CA GLY A 52 2.93 -3.11 7.91
C GLY A 52 2.22 -2.27 6.86
N PHE A 53 2.89 -1.27 6.26
CA PHE A 53 2.33 -0.52 5.14
C PHE A 53 2.19 -1.39 3.89
N ILE A 54 3.21 -2.20 3.56
CA ILE A 54 3.14 -3.16 2.45
C ILE A 54 2.00 -4.15 2.68
N CYS A 55 1.90 -4.74 3.88
CA CYS A 55 0.78 -5.62 4.22
C CYS A 55 -0.58 -4.94 3.99
N LYS A 56 -0.70 -3.64 4.28
CA LYS A 56 -1.94 -2.90 4.02
C LYS A 56 -2.21 -2.74 2.53
N ILE A 57 -1.20 -2.42 1.72
CA ILE A 57 -1.35 -2.31 0.27
C ILE A 57 -1.74 -3.67 -0.33
N GLU A 58 -1.09 -4.76 0.08
CA GLU A 58 -1.43 -6.12 -0.36
C GLU A 58 -2.87 -6.50 0.00
N GLN A 59 -3.34 -6.11 1.19
CA GLN A 59 -4.74 -6.29 1.58
C GLN A 59 -5.67 -5.50 0.66
N MET A 60 -5.37 -4.24 0.40
CA MET A 60 -6.17 -3.39 -0.49
C MET A 60 -6.24 -3.93 -1.91
N ALA A 61 -5.14 -4.48 -2.43
CA ALA A 61 -5.10 -5.14 -3.73
C ALA A 61 -6.04 -6.37 -3.76
N LYS A 62 -6.05 -7.19 -2.70
CA LYS A 62 -6.94 -8.36 -2.59
C LYS A 62 -8.42 -7.99 -2.46
N GLU A 63 -8.75 -6.88 -1.79
CA GLU A 63 -10.14 -6.43 -1.63
C GLU A 63 -10.76 -5.86 -2.92
N LYS A 64 -9.93 -5.57 -3.94
CA LYS A 64 -10.38 -5.07 -5.25
C LYS A 64 -10.56 -6.17 -6.32
N LEU A 65 -10.13 -7.41 -6.05
CA LEU A 65 -10.33 -8.61 -6.89
C LEU A 65 -11.60 -9.36 -6.49
#